data_AF-X1NN03-F1
#
_entry.id   AF-X1NN03-F1
#
_cell.length_a   1.000
_cell.length_b   1.000
_cell.length_c   1.000
_cell.angle_alpha   90.00
_cell.angle_beta   90.00
_cell.angle_gamma   90.00
#
_symmetry.space_group_name_H-M   'P 1'
#
loop_
_entity.id
_entity.type
_entity.pdbx_description
1 polymer ?
#
loop_
_entity_poly.entity_id
_entity_poly.type
_entity_poly.pdbx_seq_one_letter_code
_entity_poly.pdbx_strand_id
1 'polypeptide(L)'
;MLEIIATVSDVATEDVLNSLGSPVEMPDGKVWVFYVSGLEAWDAETNLQYRISEDKGVTWGNAATLVASPTRMLLYPLVFRDGD
;
A
#
# COMPACT_ATOMS: atom_id res chain seq x y z
N MET A 1 6.52 11.70 18.67
CA MET A 1 7.72 11.42 17.86
C MET A 1 7.21 10.65 16.67
N LEU A 2 7.20 11.25 15.48
CA LEU A 2 6.77 10.57 14.25
C LEU A 2 7.99 9.84 13.70
N GLU A 3 7.96 8.52 13.74
CA GLU A 3 8.97 7.69 13.10
C GLU A 3 8.42 7.30 11.73
N ILE A 4 9.05 7.79 10.67
CA ILE A 4 8.73 7.37 9.30
C ILE A 4 9.38 6.00 9.13
N ILE A 5 8.56 4.95 9.25
CA ILE A 5 8.98 3.56 9.04
C ILE A 5 9.02 3.31 7.52
N ALA A 6 10.18 3.63 6.93
CA ALA A 6 10.59 3.36 5.55
C ALA A 6 9.85 4.08 4.40
N THR A 7 10.64 4.75 3.56
CA THR A 7 10.30 4.98 2.14
C THR A 7 10.43 3.65 1.40
N VAL A 8 9.32 3.13 0.86
CA VAL A 8 9.29 1.92 0.03
C VAL A 8 9.84 2.25 -1.36
N SER A 9 11.14 2.54 -1.47
CA SER A 9 11.78 2.89 -2.75
C SER A 9 12.62 1.77 -3.36
N ASP A 10 13.09 0.79 -2.58
CA ASP A 10 14.09 -0.18 -3.08
C ASP A 10 13.55 -1.56 -3.49
N VAL A 11 12.31 -1.93 -3.17
CA VAL A 11 11.74 -3.26 -3.54
C VAL A 11 10.23 -3.22 -3.88
N ALA A 12 9.69 -2.04 -4.17
CA ALA A 12 8.32 -1.91 -4.63
C ALA A 12 8.22 -2.21 -6.14
N THR A 13 7.26 -3.03 -6.57
CA THR A 13 6.93 -3.19 -8.00
C THR A 13 6.56 -1.83 -8.60
N GLU A 14 6.67 -1.64 -9.94
CA GLU A 14 6.29 -0.38 -10.61
C GLU A 14 4.92 0.14 -10.17
N ASP A 15 3.95 -0.75 -9.96
CA ASP A 15 2.60 -0.43 -9.45
C ASP A 15 2.61 0.30 -8.09
N VAL A 16 3.57 0.02 -7.21
CA VAL A 16 3.70 0.65 -5.90
C VAL A 16 4.50 1.95 -6.00
N LEU A 17 5.47 2.02 -6.93
CA LEU A 17 6.27 3.22 -7.16
C LEU A 17 5.43 4.39 -7.73
N ASN A 18 4.37 4.09 -8.48
CA ASN A 18 3.40 5.07 -8.98
C ASN A 18 2.16 5.24 -8.09
N SER A 19 2.22 4.79 -6.84
CA SER A 19 1.08 4.78 -5.91
C SER A 19 1.30 5.62 -4.67
N LEU A 20 0.19 6.09 -4.09
CA LEU A 20 0.18 6.59 -2.72
C LEU A 20 0.02 5.38 -1.79
N GLY A 21 1.08 5.06 -1.02
CA GLY A 21 1.13 3.89 -0.16
C GLY A 21 1.21 4.20 1.34
N SER A 22 0.72 3.28 2.17
CA SER A 22 0.83 3.31 3.64
C SER A 22 1.26 1.93 4.14
N PRO A 23 2.49 1.78 4.66
CA PRO A 23 2.96 0.53 5.26
C PRO A 23 2.51 0.40 6.73
N VAL A 24 2.31 -0.83 7.19
CA VAL A 24 2.13 -1.18 8.60
C VAL A 24 2.81 -2.51 8.90
N GLU A 25 3.56 -2.57 10.01
CA GLU A 25 4.13 -3.82 10.54
C GLU A 25 3.18 -4.44 11.56
N MET A 26 2.91 -5.73 11.40
CA MET A 26 2.02 -6.49 12.26
C MET A 26 2.80 -7.19 13.39
N PRO A 27 2.16 -7.54 14.52
CA PRO A 27 2.85 -8.20 15.64
C PRO A 27 3.52 -9.53 15.30
N ASP A 28 3.10 -10.19 14.22
CA ASP A 28 3.69 -11.43 13.71
C ASP A 28 4.93 -11.20 12.83
N GLY A 29 5.36 -9.94 12.66
CA GLY A 29 6.53 -9.53 11.87
C GLY A 29 6.25 -9.42 10.37
N LYS A 30 5.00 -9.62 9.93
CA LYS A 30 4.61 -9.37 8.54
C LYS A 30 4.45 -7.88 8.29
N VAL A 31 4.78 -7.43 7.08
CA VAL A 31 4.60 -6.04 6.66
C VAL A 31 3.52 -5.98 5.60
N TRP A 32 2.53 -5.12 5.79
CA TRP A 32 1.49 -4.84 4.80
C TRP A 32 1.76 -3.48 4.19
N VAL A 33 1.57 -3.36 2.88
CA VAL A 33 1.50 -2.06 2.20
C VAL A 33 0.14 -1.96 1.55
N PHE A 34 -0.60 -0.92 1.89
CA PHE A 34 -1.85 -0.54 1.24
C PHE A 34 -1.58 0.60 0.27
N TYR A 35 -2.08 0.52 -0.95
CA TYR A 35 -1.76 1.47 -1.99
C TYR A 35 -2.87 1.65 -3.02
N VAL A 36 -2.93 2.83 -3.62
CA VAL A 36 -3.88 3.11 -4.71
C VAL A 36 -3.21 2.83 -6.06
N SER A 37 -3.79 1.94 -6.86
CA SER A 37 -3.39 1.71 -8.25
C SER A 37 -4.30 2.44 -9.24
N GLY A 38 -3.80 2.69 -10.44
CA GLY A 38 -4.57 3.29 -11.54
C GLY A 38 -4.56 4.82 -11.53
N LEU A 39 -3.58 5.45 -10.87
CA LEU A 39 -3.45 6.92 -10.80
C LEU A 39 -2.88 7.58 -12.07
N GLU A 40 -2.61 6.81 -13.12
CA GLU A 40 -1.94 7.29 -14.33
C GLU A 40 -2.79 8.27 -15.16
N ALA A 41 -4.12 8.25 -15.00
CA ALA A 41 -5.01 9.26 -15.54
C ALA A 41 -5.89 9.79 -14.40
N TRP A 42 -5.97 11.10 -14.22
CA TRP A 42 -6.71 11.76 -13.13
C TRP A 42 -8.24 11.56 -13.18
N ASP A 43 -8.68 10.82 -14.18
CA ASP A 43 -10.02 10.43 -14.60
C ASP A 43 -10.19 8.90 -14.64
N ALA A 44 -9.20 8.13 -14.17
CA ALA A 44 -9.20 6.67 -14.16
C ALA A 44 -9.88 6.04 -12.94
N GLU A 45 -10.40 4.85 -13.17
CA GLU A 45 -10.84 3.89 -12.16
C GLU A 45 -9.67 3.53 -11.26
N THR A 46 -9.81 3.78 -9.95
CA THR A 46 -8.76 3.47 -8.99
C THR A 46 -9.16 2.29 -8.13
N ASN A 47 -8.17 1.55 -7.64
CA ASN A 47 -8.40 0.46 -6.70
C ASN A 47 -7.48 0.65 -5.49
N LEU A 48 -8.01 0.41 -4.29
CA LEU A 48 -7.20 0.25 -3.10
C LEU A 48 -6.78 -1.21 -3.04
N GLN A 49 -5.47 -1.42 -3.13
CA GLN A 49 -4.84 -2.73 -3.13
C GLN A 49 -3.91 -2.86 -1.93
N TYR A 50 -3.51 -4.09 -1.65
CA TYR A 50 -2.46 -4.37 -0.67
C TYR A 50 -1.57 -5.52 -1.11
N ARG A 51 -0.35 -5.52 -0.58
CA ARG A 51 0.60 -6.63 -0.64
C ARG A 51 1.12 -6.92 0.75
N ILE A 52 1.51 -8.17 0.97
CA ILE A 52 2.08 -8.65 2.24
C ILE A 52 3.50 -9.11 1.97
N SER A 53 4.42 -8.69 2.82
CA SER A 53 5.75 -9.25 2.95
C SER A 53 5.83 -10.12 4.20
N GLU A 54 6.42 -11.30 4.07
CA GLU A 54 6.67 -12.23 5.18
C GLU A 54 8.12 -12.14 5.72
N ASP A 55 8.95 -11.29 5.10
CA ASP A 55 10.40 -11.18 5.33
C ASP A 55 10.84 -9.72 5.55
N LYS A 56 10.01 -8.95 6.26
CA LYS A 56 10.30 -7.56 6.68
C LYS A 56 10.51 -6.58 5.51
N GLY A 57 9.75 -6.76 4.44
CA GLY A 57 9.73 -5.89 3.27
C GLY A 57 10.77 -6.23 2.19
N VAL A 58 11.46 -7.38 2.31
CA VAL A 58 12.47 -7.81 1.33
C VAL A 58 11.82 -8.41 0.08
N THR A 59 10.79 -9.22 0.24
CA THR A 59 9.97 -9.76 -0.85
C THR A 59 8.49 -9.51 -0.59
N TRP A 60 7.71 -9.43 -1.67
CA TRP A 60 6.29 -9.09 -1.62
C TRP A 60 5.47 -10.15 -2.33
N GLY A 61 4.37 -10.56 -1.69
CA GLY A 61 3.38 -11.42 -2.32
C GLY A 61 2.61 -10.73 -3.44
N ASN A 62 1.68 -11.49 -4.02
CA ASN A 62 0.76 -10.98 -5.03
C ASN A 62 -0.09 -9.84 -4.48
N ALA A 63 -0.44 -8.89 -5.36
CA ALA A 63 -1.39 -7.85 -5.04
C ALA A 63 -2.79 -8.44 -4.83
N ALA A 64 -3.51 -7.92 -3.84
CA ALA A 64 -4.92 -8.19 -3.61
C ALA A 64 -5.69 -6.87 -3.57
N THR A 65 -6.89 -6.86 -4.15
CA THR A 65 -7.80 -5.70 -4.11
C THR A 65 -8.57 -5.71 -2.80
N LEU A 66 -8.43 -4.63 -2.01
CA LEU A 66 -9.23 -4.39 -0.82
C LEU A 66 -10.54 -3.67 -1.15
N VAL A 67 -10.46 -2.63 -1.99
CA VAL A 67 -11.62 -1.88 -2.48
C VAL A 67 -11.46 -1.64 -3.97
N ALA A 68 -12.44 -2.11 -4.75
CA ALA A 68 -12.57 -1.74 -6.15
C ALA A 68 -13.38 -0.44 -6.26
N SER A 69 -12.88 0.54 -7.00
CA SER A 69 -13.56 1.83 -7.17
C SER A 69 -13.63 2.25 -8.64
N PRO A 70 -14.52 1.62 -9.42
CA PRO A 70 -14.64 1.86 -10.87
C PRO A 70 -15.26 3.22 -11.22
N THR A 71 -15.71 4.01 -10.23
CA THR A 71 -16.39 5.30 -10.48
C THR A 71 -15.88 6.43 -9.61
N ARG A 72 -14.87 6.17 -8.76
CA ARG A 72 -14.31 7.18 -7.86
C ARG A 72 -12.81 7.04 -7.77
N MET A 73 -12.15 8.18 -7.67
CA MET A 73 -10.74 8.26 -7.34
C MET A 73 -10.57 8.07 -5.82
N LEU A 74 -9.78 7.08 -5.44
CA LEU A 74 -9.27 6.88 -4.10
C LEU A 74 -7.92 7.56 -4.00
N LEU A 75 -7.66 8.24 -2.88
CA LEU A 75 -6.38 8.89 -2.61
C LEU A 75 -6.02 8.67 -1.14
N TYR A 76 -4.71 8.75 -0.85
CA TYR A 76 -4.16 8.78 0.51
C TYR A 76 -4.73 7.67 1.41
N PRO A 77 -4.40 6.39 1.16
CA PRO A 77 -4.77 5.34 2.09
C PRO A 77 -4.10 5.64 3.44
N LEU A 78 -4.92 5.71 4.49
CA LEU A 78 -4.47 5.84 5.86
C LEU A 78 -4.85 4.56 6.59
N VAL A 79 -3.86 3.96 7.23
CA VAL A 79 -4.02 2.71 7.95
C VAL A 79 -3.68 2.97 9.41
N PHE A 80 -4.58 2.57 10.29
CA PHE A 80 -4.39 2.59 11.72
C PHE A 80 -4.47 1.16 12.22
N ARG A 81 -3.58 0.80 13.13
CA ARG A 81 -3.72 -0.42 13.90
C ARG A 81 -4.45 -0.06 15.19
N ASP A 82 -5.38 -0.92 15.62
CA ASP A 82 -6.06 -0.73 16.89
C ASP A 82 -5.02 -0.65 18.02
N GLY A 83 -5.00 0.49 18.72
CA GLY A 83 -4.06 0.78 19.81
C GLY A 83 -2.88 1.70 19.46
N ASP A 84 -2.79 2.23 18.23
CA ASP A 84 -1.84 3.28 17.82
C ASP A 84 -2.42 4.71 17.96
#